data_AF-A0A2M7NES9-F1
#
_entry.id   AF-A0A2M7NES9-F1
#
_cell.length_a   1.000
_cell.length_b   1.000
_cell.length_c   1.000
_cell.angle_alpha   90.00
_cell.angle_beta   90.00
_cell.angle_gamma   90.00
#
_symmetry.space_group_name_H-M   'P 1'
#
loop_
_entity.id
_entity.type
_entity.pdbx_description
1 polymer ?
#
loop_
_entity_poly.entity_id
_entity_poly.type
_entity_poly.pdbx_seq_one_letter_code
_entity_poly.pdbx_strand_id
1 'polypeptide(L)'
;MEDLFKKLVYTGVGVVSMTAEKLQEAVDKLVDERKMSADEGKKLVDEFFDTTEEKKKEFEGQLSSIVEKIVRSFKFASNKEMSELTERIKTLEAHAGIVGEVEESEKKAVKKAPAKTKTVAAK
;
A
#
# COMPACT_ATOMS: atom_id res chain seq x y z
N MET A 1 12.39 -1.29 6.12
CA MET A 1 11.83 -1.11 4.77
C MET A 1 10.40 -0.57 4.78
N GLU A 2 9.52 -1.03 5.69
CA GLU A 2 8.15 -0.50 5.78
C GLU A 2 8.07 1.02 5.99
N ASP A 3 8.93 1.61 6.82
CA ASP A 3 8.90 3.06 7.06
C ASP A 3 9.25 3.88 5.82
N LEU A 4 10.11 3.36 4.93
CA LEU A 4 10.43 4.03 3.66
C LEU A 4 9.24 3.95 2.71
N PHE A 5 8.58 2.79 2.63
CA PHE A 5 7.37 2.64 1.83
C PHE A 5 6.24 3.57 2.33
N LYS A 6 5.99 3.60 3.65
CA LYS A 6 5.03 4.53 4.27
C LYS A 6 5.37 5.97 3.94
N LYS A 7 6.62 6.40 4.13
CA LYS A 7 7.07 7.75 3.79
C LYS A 7 6.88 8.07 2.31
N LEU A 8 7.15 7.13 1.42
CA LEU A 8 7.01 7.32 -0.03
C LEU A 8 5.53 7.46 -0.42
N VAL A 9 4.64 6.65 0.15
CA VAL A 9 3.19 6.79 -0.05
C VAL A 9 2.69 8.14 0.50
N TYR A 10 3.06 8.50 1.73
CA TYR A 10 2.65 9.79 2.31
C TYR A 10 3.18 10.99 1.52
N THR A 11 4.44 10.93 1.08
CA THR A 11 5.04 11.98 0.22
C THR A 11 4.36 12.02 -1.14
N GLY A 12 4.07 10.85 -1.72
CA GLY A 12 3.42 10.71 -3.02
C GLY A 12 2.01 11.32 -3.02
N VAL A 13 1.22 11.05 -1.97
CA VAL A 13 -0.11 11.65 -1.82
C VAL A 13 -0.03 13.18 -1.73
N GLY A 14 0.95 13.72 -0.99
CA GLY A 14 1.16 15.17 -0.93
C GLY A 14 1.46 15.80 -2.29
N VAL A 15 2.37 15.19 -3.06
CA VAL A 15 2.74 15.68 -4.41
C VAL A 15 1.56 15.62 -5.38
N VAL A 16 0.80 14.52 -5.35
CA VAL A 16 -0.39 14.37 -6.22
C VAL A 16 -1.46 15.39 -5.85
N SER A 17 -1.72 15.59 -4.56
CA SER A 17 -2.70 16.59 -4.08
C SER A 17 -2.33 18.00 -4.54
N MET A 18 -1.07 18.40 -4.35
CA MET A 18 -0.60 19.72 -4.80
C MET A 18 -0.72 19.89 -6.31
N THR A 19 -0.49 18.83 -7.08
CA THR A 19 -0.62 18.87 -8.54
C THR A 19 -2.07 19.01 -8.97
N ALA A 20 -2.98 18.28 -8.33
CA ALA A 20 -4.42 18.37 -8.60
C ALA A 20 -4.96 19.79 -8.27
N GLU A 21 -4.59 20.34 -7.11
CA GLU A 21 -4.94 21.72 -6.74
C GLU A 21 -4.39 22.73 -7.76
N LYS A 22 -3.12 22.58 -8.17
CA LYS A 22 -2.49 23.48 -9.15
C LYS A 22 -3.13 23.39 -10.54
N LEU A 23 -3.56 22.20 -10.95
CA LEU A 23 -4.28 22.01 -12.21
C LEU A 23 -5.62 22.75 -12.18
N GLN A 24 -6.40 22.55 -11.12
CA GLN A 24 -7.69 23.22 -10.96
C GLN A 24 -7.52 24.75 -10.91
N GLU A 25 -6.54 25.25 -10.13
CA GLU A 25 -6.23 26.68 -10.04
C GLU A 25 -5.82 27.28 -11.40
N ALA A 26 -5.08 26.53 -12.22
CA ALA A 26 -4.69 26.96 -13.56
C ALA A 26 -5.90 27.04 -14.51
N VAL A 27 -6.78 26.05 -14.46
CA VAL A 27 -8.02 26.02 -15.24
C VAL A 27 -8.93 27.17 -14.83
N ASP A 28 -9.14 27.38 -13.53
CA ASP A 28 -9.97 28.46 -12.99
C ASP A 28 -9.44 29.84 -13.42
N LYS A 29 -8.12 30.06 -13.40
CA LYS A 29 -7.51 31.30 -13.92
C LYS A 29 -7.80 31.53 -15.40
N LEU A 30 -7.77 30.48 -16.22
CA LEU A 30 -8.09 30.62 -17.65
C LEU A 30 -9.57 30.99 -17.87
N VAL A 31 -10.47 30.51 -17.01
CA VAL A 31 -11.88 30.88 -17.01
C VAL A 31 -12.06 32.34 -16.60
N ASP A 32 -11.41 32.76 -15.51
CA ASP A 32 -11.47 34.13 -14.98
C ASP A 32 -10.92 35.16 -15.97
N GLU A 33 -9.85 34.83 -16.68
CA GLU A 33 -9.26 35.66 -17.74
C GLU A 33 -10.12 35.71 -19.02
N ARG A 34 -11.33 35.12 -19.02
CA ARG A 34 -12.24 35.00 -20.18
C ARG A 34 -11.61 34.28 -21.38
N LYS A 35 -10.51 33.54 -21.17
CA LYS A 35 -9.85 32.74 -22.21
C LYS A 35 -10.54 31.40 -22.43
N MET A 36 -11.42 31.01 -21.51
CA MET A 36 -12.19 29.77 -21.54
C MET A 36 -13.53 30.00 -20.82
N SER A 37 -14.57 29.26 -21.19
CA SER A 37 -15.82 29.24 -20.41
C SER A 37 -15.73 28.31 -19.21
N ALA A 38 -16.56 28.52 -18.18
CA ALA A 38 -16.61 27.65 -17.00
C ALA A 38 -16.95 26.18 -17.37
N ASP A 39 -17.84 25.99 -18.36
CA ASP A 39 -18.22 24.67 -18.85
C ASP A 39 -17.05 23.95 -19.54
N GLU A 40 -16.23 24.68 -20.32
CA GLU A 40 -15.03 24.12 -20.95
C GLU A 40 -13.93 23.79 -19.94
N GLY A 41 -13.73 24.64 -18.93
CA GLY A 41 -12.76 24.38 -17.88
C GLY A 41 -13.11 23.13 -17.06
N LYS A 42 -14.39 23.00 -16.70
CA LYS A 42 -14.88 21.82 -15.99
C LYS A 42 -14.74 20.56 -16.83
N LYS A 43 -15.10 20.61 -18.13
CA LYS A 43 -14.88 19.50 -19.06
C LYS A 43 -13.42 19.11 -19.19
N LEU A 44 -12.49 20.06 -19.22
CA LEU A 44 -11.06 19.78 -19.34
C LEU A 44 -10.53 19.01 -18.12
N VAL A 45 -10.96 19.42 -16.92
CA VAL A 45 -10.61 18.71 -15.68
C VAL A 45 -11.22 17.30 -15.69
N ASP A 46 -12.50 17.19 -16.03
CA ASP A 46 -13.21 15.92 -16.10
C ASP A 46 -12.57 14.96 -17.13
N GLU A 47 -12.28 15.42 -18.35
CA GLU A 47 -11.58 14.63 -19.39
C GLU A 47 -10.18 14.21 -18.94
N PHE A 48 -9.46 15.06 -18.20
CA PHE A 48 -8.15 14.71 -17.67
C PHE A 48 -8.25 13.56 -16.67
N PHE A 49 -9.24 13.59 -15.76
CA PHE A 49 -9.48 12.49 -14.82
C PHE A 49 -9.94 11.23 -15.53
N ASP A 50 -10.89 11.30 -16.44
CA ASP A 50 -11.40 10.15 -17.20
C ASP A 50 -10.28 9.48 -18.01
N THR A 51 -9.50 10.28 -18.75
CA THR A 51 -8.35 9.76 -19.52
C THR A 51 -7.29 9.14 -18.60
N THR A 52 -7.10 9.71 -17.41
CA THR A 52 -6.16 9.17 -16.43
C THR A 52 -6.65 7.85 -15.87
N GLU A 53 -7.96 7.68 -15.60
CA GLU A 53 -8.53 6.41 -15.16
C GLU A 53 -8.38 5.30 -16.22
N GLU A 54 -8.61 5.62 -17.49
CA GLU A 54 -8.37 4.67 -18.58
C GLU A 54 -6.90 4.25 -18.64
N LYS A 55 -5.97 5.21 -18.59
CA LYS A 55 -4.52 4.95 -18.63
C LYS A 55 -4.00 4.27 -17.37
N LYS A 56 -4.64 4.48 -16.22
CA LYS A 56 -4.28 3.83 -14.95
C LYS A 56 -4.34 2.32 -15.09
N LYS A 57 -5.35 1.78 -15.77
CA LYS A 57 -5.51 0.33 -15.95
C LYS A 57 -4.38 -0.27 -16.79
N GLU A 58 -3.97 0.42 -17.86
CA GLU A 58 -2.81 0.02 -18.66
C GLU A 58 -1.52 0.12 -17.86
N PHE A 59 -1.36 1.21 -17.10
CA PHE A 59 -0.22 1.44 -16.23
C PHE A 59 -0.10 0.38 -15.14
N GLU A 60 -1.19 -0.04 -14.50
CA GLU A 60 -1.20 -1.11 -13.50
C GLU A 60 -0.66 -2.42 -14.08
N GLY A 61 -1.04 -2.77 -15.32
CA GLY A 61 -0.54 -3.94 -16.02
C GLY A 61 0.97 -3.85 -16.30
N GLN A 62 1.44 -2.71 -16.80
CA GLN A 62 2.87 -2.47 -17.05
C GLN A 62 3.67 -2.47 -15.75
N LEU A 63 3.16 -1.83 -14.71
CA LEU A 63 3.78 -1.76 -13.38
C LEU A 63 3.88 -3.16 -12.77
N SER A 64 2.83 -3.98 -12.82
CA SER A 64 2.87 -5.36 -12.35
C SER A 64 3.95 -6.17 -13.07
N SER A 65 4.09 -6.02 -14.39
CA SER A 65 5.14 -6.70 -15.16
C SER A 65 6.55 -6.25 -14.75
N ILE A 66 6.75 -4.95 -14.51
CA ILE A 66 8.03 -4.40 -14.06
C ILE A 66 8.37 -4.94 -12.65
N VAL A 67 7.41 -4.89 -11.73
CA VAL A 67 7.58 -5.41 -10.37
C VAL A 67 7.90 -6.90 -10.41
N GLU A 68 7.18 -7.68 -11.21
CA GLU A 68 7.44 -9.11 -11.36
C GLU A 68 8.83 -9.39 -11.93
N LYS A 69 9.28 -8.62 -12.94
CA LYS A 69 10.64 -8.72 -13.47
C LYS A 69 11.70 -8.39 -12.42
N ILE A 70 11.50 -7.34 -11.62
CA ILE A 70 12.42 -6.97 -10.54
C ILE A 70 12.47 -8.09 -9.50
N VAL A 71 11.32 -8.60 -9.07
CA VAL A 71 11.22 -9.69 -8.08
C VAL A 71 11.83 -10.99 -8.60
N ARG A 72 11.75 -11.29 -9.89
CA ARG A 72 12.41 -12.46 -10.50
C ARG A 72 13.92 -12.26 -10.70
N SER A 73 14.35 -11.05 -11.03
CA SER A 73 15.75 -10.72 -11.33
C SER A 73 16.60 -10.54 -10.07
N PHE A 74 15.99 -10.02 -9.00
CA PHE A 74 16.58 -10.03 -7.67
C PHE A 74 16.18 -11.33 -6.97
N LYS A 75 17.16 -12.11 -6.50
CA LYS A 75 16.90 -13.22 -5.59
C LYS A 75 16.46 -12.70 -4.22
N PHE A 76 15.24 -12.20 -4.11
CA PHE A 76 14.62 -11.95 -2.82
C PHE A 76 14.37 -13.30 -2.16
N ALA A 77 14.96 -13.51 -0.98
CA ALA A 77 14.64 -14.69 -0.17
C ALA A 77 13.15 -14.65 0.16
N SER A 78 12.42 -15.69 -0.24
CA SER A 78 11.01 -15.79 0.10
C SER A 78 10.85 -15.89 1.62
N ASN A 79 9.74 -15.40 2.15
CA ASN A 79 9.42 -15.56 3.58
C ASN A 79 9.49 -17.03 4.03
N LYS A 80 9.21 -17.96 3.10
CA LYS A 80 9.29 -19.40 3.34
C LYS A 80 10.74 -19.89 3.50
N GLU A 81 11.64 -19.46 2.61
CA GLU A 81 13.07 -19.76 2.71
C GLU A 81 13.69 -19.13 3.97
N MET A 82 13.27 -17.92 4.34
CA MET A 82 13.71 -17.27 5.58
C MET A 82 13.22 -18.02 6.83
N SER A 83 11.98 -18.51 6.83
CA SER A 83 11.44 -19.31 7.92
C SER A 83 12.15 -20.66 8.06
N GLU A 84 12.39 -21.36 6.94
CA GLU A 84 13.13 -22.62 6.95
C GLU A 84 14.57 -22.42 7.43
N LEU A 85 15.22 -21.34 7.00
CA LEU A 85 16.56 -20.99 7.46
C LEU A 85 16.57 -20.66 8.95
N THR A 86 15.54 -19.96 9.46
CA THR A 86 15.38 -19.66 10.89
C THR A 86 15.20 -20.92 11.73
N GLU A 87 14.41 -21.89 11.28
CA GLU A 87 14.24 -23.17 11.98
C GLU A 87 15.53 -24.01 11.97
N ARG A 88 16.26 -24.02 10.86
CA ARG A 88 17.56 -24.69 10.78
C ARG A 88 18.58 -24.03 11.71
N ILE A 89 18.62 -22.70 11.76
CA ILE A 89 19.48 -21.94 12.67
C ILE A 89 19.14 -22.30 14.13
N LYS A 90 17.87 -22.27 14.53
CA LYS A 90 17.45 -22.68 15.88
C LYS A 90 17.87 -24.12 16.23
N THR A 91 17.74 -25.04 15.29
CA THR A 91 18.10 -26.44 15.49
C THR A 91 19.62 -26.62 15.65
N LEU A 92 20.41 -25.83 14.91
CA LEU A 92 21.87 -25.81 14.99
C LEU A 92 22.36 -25.13 16.27
N GLU A 93 21.74 -24.03 16.68
CA GLU A 93 22.03 -23.33 17.95
C GLU A 93 21.76 -24.24 19.15
N ALA A 94 20.66 -25.01 19.12
CA ALA A 94 20.34 -26.01 20.13
C ALA A 94 21.38 -27.16 20.17
N HIS A 95 21.86 -27.62 19.01
CA HIS A 95 22.91 -28.65 18.94
C HIS A 95 24.31 -28.12 19.32
N ALA A 96 24.59 -26.85 19.07
CA ALA A 96 25.86 -26.21 19.40
C ALA A 96 25.94 -25.74 20.87
N GLY A 97 24.87 -25.91 21.66
CA GLY A 97 24.82 -25.50 23.07
C GLY A 97 24.79 -23.99 23.28
N ILE A 98 24.50 -23.20 22.25
CA ILE A 98 24.35 -21.75 22.32
C ILE A 98 22.86 -21.47 22.56
N VAL A 99 22.41 -21.67 23.79
CA VAL A 99 21.06 -21.23 24.20
C VAL A 99 21.18 -19.77 24.64
N GLY A 100 21.03 -18.85 23.69
CA GLY A 100 20.70 -17.47 23.98
C GLY A 100 19.19 -17.34 24.11
N GLU A 101 18.71 -17.00 25.30
CA GLU A 101 17.34 -16.57 25.56
C GLU A 101 16.86 -15.59 24.47
N VAL A 102 15.79 -15.94 23.76
CA VAL A 102 14.87 -14.94 23.25
C VAL A 102 13.48 -15.39 23.66
N GLU A 103 13.05 -14.77 24.75
CA GLU A 103 11.77 -14.95 25.38
C GLU A 103 10.62 -14.87 24.38
N GLU A 104 9.72 -15.79 24.62
CA GLU A 104 8.37 -15.87 24.13
C GLU A 104 7.54 -14.70 24.70
N SER A 105 7.30 -13.64 23.91
CA SER A 105 6.23 -12.69 24.20
C SER A 105 5.43 -12.36 22.95
N GLU A 106 4.11 -12.60 23.05
CA GLU A 106 3.01 -12.32 22.11
C GLU A 106 2.47 -13.47 21.23
N LYS A 107 2.07 -14.58 21.85
CA LYS A 107 0.95 -15.43 21.36
C LYS A 107 -0.22 -15.53 22.34
N LYS A 108 -0.42 -14.52 23.19
CA LYS A 108 -1.48 -14.50 24.23
C LYS A 108 -2.56 -13.44 23.98
N ALA A 109 -3.07 -13.33 22.76
CA ALA A 109 -4.41 -12.78 22.52
C ALA A 109 -5.01 -13.46 21.28
N VAL A 110 -6.29 -13.78 21.33
CA VAL A 110 -7.09 -14.41 20.26
C VAL A 110 -6.93 -15.94 20.13
N LYS A 111 -7.55 -16.70 21.06
CA LYS A 111 -8.43 -17.86 20.78
C LYS A 111 -8.85 -18.63 22.06
N LYS A 112 -9.91 -18.15 22.70
CA LYS A 112 -10.97 -18.90 23.44
C LYS A 112 -11.99 -17.83 23.84
N ALA A 113 -13.23 -17.83 23.37
CA ALA A 113 -14.18 -18.90 23.57
C ALA A 113 -15.16 -19.08 22.39
N PRO A 114 -15.71 -20.31 22.21
CA PRO A 114 -16.82 -20.57 21.33
C PRO A 114 -18.17 -20.32 22.02
N ALA A 115 -19.13 -19.93 21.19
CA ALA A 115 -20.52 -20.39 21.18
C ALA A 115 -21.54 -19.89 22.25
N LYS A 116 -22.59 -19.26 21.69
CA LYS A 116 -24.00 -19.66 21.79
C LYS A 116 -24.92 -19.00 22.85
N THR A 117 -25.85 -18.20 22.31
CA THR A 117 -27.33 -18.26 22.48
C THR A 117 -28.01 -17.24 23.40
N LYS A 118 -28.85 -16.39 22.76
CA LYS A 118 -30.22 -15.99 23.14
C LYS A 118 -30.48 -14.98 24.29
N THR A 119 -31.03 -13.83 23.88
CA THR A 119 -32.44 -13.45 24.12
C THR A 119 -32.78 -12.40 25.20
N VAL A 120 -33.61 -11.45 24.73
CA VAL A 120 -34.55 -10.47 25.33
C VAL A 120 -34.12 -9.24 26.15
N ALA A 121 -34.84 -8.16 25.80
CA ALA A 121 -35.52 -7.18 26.66
C ALA A 121 -34.63 -6.15 27.38
N ALA A 122 -34.65 -4.89 26.97
CA ALA A 122 -35.70 -3.88 27.18
C ALA A 122 -35.25 -2.91 28.28
N LYS A 123 -34.99 -1.66 27.91
CA LYS A 123 -35.67 -0.47 28.44
C LYS A 123 -35.31 0.75 27.59
#